data_AF-A0AB37RF51-F1
#
_entry.id   AF-A0AB37RF51-F1
#
_cell.length_a   1.000
_cell.length_b   1.000
_cell.length_c   1.000
_cell.angle_alpha   90.00
_cell.angle_beta   90.00
_cell.angle_gamma   90.00
#
_symmetry.space_group_name_H-M   'P 1'
#
loop_
_entity.id
_entity.type
_entity.pdbx_description
1 polymer ?
#
loop_
_entity_poly.entity_id
_entity_poly.type
_entity_poly.pdbx_seq_one_letter_code
_entity_poly.pdbx_strand_id
1 'polypeptide(L)'
;MITFLQTYGMQLIVKTWQHIYISAFSLLLGVIVAVPIGILLTRVKPIANVVMSIASMLQTIPAMALLALMIPFFGIGAIPAIIALFIYSLLPILRNTYLGMEDVDPALIDAAKGMGMTSWQSIVKVELPMAAPVIMAGIRLSATYVIAWAALASYIGAGGLGDFIFNGLNLYRTDLILGGSIPVIILALIVDWLLGKLEAVVTPRTTQA
;
A
#
# COMPACT_ATOMS: atom_id res chain seq x y z
N MET A 1 8.15 5.23 30.15
CA MET A 1 7.12 4.45 29.44
C MET A 1 5.86 4.23 30.25
N ILE A 2 5.94 3.77 31.50
CA ILE A 2 4.75 3.61 32.38
C ILE A 2 3.98 4.93 32.53
N THR A 3 4.67 6.05 32.80
CA THR A 3 4.06 7.39 32.88
C THR A 3 3.44 7.83 31.55
N PHE A 4 4.06 7.50 30.42
CA PHE A 4 3.48 7.81 29.10
C PHE A 4 2.15 7.08 28.91
N LEU A 5 2.07 5.79 29.25
CA LEU A 5 0.84 5.02 29.12
C LEU A 5 -0.26 5.51 30.06
N GLN A 6 0.10 5.93 31.28
CA GLN A 6 -0.86 6.53 32.22
C GLN A 6 -1.42 7.85 31.70
N THR A 7 -0.58 8.69 31.07
CA THR A 7 -0.98 10.02 30.60
C THR A 7 -1.67 9.97 29.22
N TYR A 8 -1.18 9.14 28.31
CA TYR A 8 -1.55 9.15 26.89
C TYR A 8 -2.23 7.86 26.41
N GLY A 9 -2.48 6.87 27.27
CA GLY A 9 -3.01 5.56 26.87
C GLY A 9 -4.31 5.63 26.05
N MET A 10 -5.27 6.46 26.45
CA MET A 10 -6.50 6.66 25.68
C MET A 10 -6.25 7.34 24.34
N GLN A 11 -5.37 8.35 24.31
CA GLN A 11 -5.00 9.03 23.07
C GLN A 11 -4.26 8.07 22.13
N LEU A 12 -3.41 7.19 22.66
CA LEU A 12 -2.69 6.19 21.88
C LEU A 12 -3.64 5.28 21.11
N ILE A 13 -4.73 4.83 21.74
CA ILE A 13 -5.75 4.01 21.08
C ILE A 13 -6.42 4.78 19.94
N VAL A 14 -6.85 6.02 20.21
CA VAL A 14 -7.51 6.88 19.19
C VAL A 14 -6.57 7.17 18.03
N LYS A 15 -5.30 7.50 18.31
CA LYS A 15 -4.28 7.74 17.29
C LYS A 15 -3.93 6.49 16.51
N THR A 16 -3.90 5.32 17.15
CA THR A 16 -3.73 4.04 16.46
C THR A 16 -4.88 3.81 15.48
N TRP A 17 -6.12 4.04 15.90
CA TRP A 17 -7.28 3.91 15.02
C TRP A 17 -7.24 4.87 13.83
N GLN A 18 -6.91 6.14 14.06
CA GLN A 18 -6.73 7.12 12.98
C GLN A 18 -5.65 6.66 11.99
N HIS A 19 -4.54 6.15 12.49
CA HIS A 19 -3.43 5.66 11.67
C HIS A 19 -3.85 4.49 10.79
N ILE A 20 -4.56 3.52 11.38
CA ILE A 20 -5.11 2.36 10.67
C ILE A 20 -6.12 2.81 9.62
N TYR A 21 -7.06 3.68 9.97
CA TYR A 21 -8.10 4.18 9.07
C TYR A 21 -7.49 4.85 7.84
N ILE A 22 -6.56 5.80 8.03
CA ILE A 22 -5.89 6.52 6.94
C ILE A 22 -5.14 5.53 6.05
N SER A 23 -4.34 4.65 6.66
CA SER A 23 -3.50 3.71 5.91
C SER A 23 -4.32 2.69 5.13
N ALA A 24 -5.34 2.09 5.77
CA ALA A 24 -6.18 1.06 5.18
C ALA A 24 -7.02 1.62 4.02
N PHE A 25 -7.57 2.83 4.19
CA PHE A 25 -8.39 3.44 3.13
C PHE A 25 -7.55 3.85 1.92
N SER A 26 -6.36 4.45 2.14
CA SER A 26 -5.42 4.75 1.05
C SER A 26 -4.99 3.49 0.29
N LEU A 27 -4.64 2.43 1.02
CA LEU A 27 -4.24 1.16 0.42
C LEU A 27 -5.39 0.53 -0.37
N LEU A 28 -6.60 0.52 0.19
CA LEU A 28 -7.78 -0.05 -0.45
C LEU A 28 -8.09 0.64 -1.79
N LEU A 29 -8.06 1.97 -1.81
CA LEU A 29 -8.18 2.74 -3.05
C LEU A 29 -7.06 2.36 -4.03
N GLY A 30 -5.84 2.22 -3.53
CA GLY A 30 -4.67 1.79 -4.30
C GLY A 30 -4.91 0.44 -4.99
N VAL A 31 -5.38 -0.56 -4.26
CA VAL A 31 -5.69 -1.89 -4.79
C VAL A 31 -6.81 -1.83 -5.84
N ILE A 32 -7.93 -1.16 -5.51
CA ILE A 32 -9.10 -1.05 -6.39
C ILE A 32 -8.74 -0.41 -7.74
N VAL A 33 -7.78 0.51 -7.77
CA VAL A 33 -7.36 1.21 -8.98
C VAL A 33 -6.19 0.51 -9.67
N ALA A 34 -5.11 0.22 -8.95
CA ALA A 34 -3.87 -0.27 -9.53
C ALA A 34 -3.97 -1.71 -10.03
N VAL A 35 -4.75 -2.59 -9.37
CA VAL A 35 -4.87 -3.99 -9.83
C VAL A 35 -5.61 -4.06 -11.18
N PRO A 36 -6.81 -3.46 -11.36
CA PRO A 36 -7.47 -3.47 -12.66
C PRO A 36 -6.64 -2.80 -13.76
N ILE A 37 -6.01 -1.65 -13.47
CA ILE A 37 -5.14 -0.97 -14.45
C ILE A 37 -3.95 -1.87 -14.80
N GLY A 38 -3.30 -2.50 -13.83
CA GLY A 38 -2.17 -3.40 -14.06
C GLY A 38 -2.53 -4.58 -14.97
N ILE A 39 -3.70 -5.19 -14.74
CA ILE A 39 -4.25 -6.26 -15.59
C ILE A 39 -4.54 -5.74 -17.00
N LEU A 40 -5.13 -4.56 -17.15
CA LEU A 40 -5.45 -4.00 -18.47
C LEU A 40 -4.18 -3.67 -19.28
N LEU A 41 -3.12 -3.21 -18.61
CA LEU A 41 -1.87 -2.82 -19.26
C LEU A 41 -1.14 -3.99 -19.91
N THR A 42 -1.33 -5.24 -19.46
CA THR A 42 -0.72 -6.41 -20.13
C THR A 42 -1.24 -6.63 -21.55
N ARG A 43 -2.41 -6.07 -21.88
CA ARG A 43 -3.00 -6.12 -23.22
C ARG A 43 -2.51 -4.99 -24.13
N VAL A 44 -1.84 -3.98 -23.58
CA VAL A 44 -1.36 -2.79 -24.31
C VAL A 44 0.08 -2.44 -23.92
N LYS A 45 1.02 -3.36 -24.21
CA LYS A 45 2.44 -3.26 -23.82
C LYS A 45 3.13 -1.90 -24.08
N PRO A 46 2.93 -1.20 -25.22
CA PRO A 46 3.54 0.11 -25.43
C PRO A 46 3.08 1.17 -24.40
N ILE A 47 1.80 1.10 -23.98
CA ILE A 47 1.22 2.01 -22.99
C ILE A 47 1.74 1.66 -21.58
N ALA A 48 1.98 0.38 -21.30
CA ALA A 48 2.49 -0.08 -20.00
C ALA A 48 3.79 0.63 -19.62
N ASN A 49 4.76 0.74 -20.54
CA ASN A 49 6.03 1.43 -20.29
C ASN A 49 5.84 2.91 -19.94
N VAL A 50 4.92 3.59 -20.62
CA VAL A 50 4.62 5.01 -20.36
C VAL A 50 3.98 5.17 -18.98
N VAL A 51 2.97 4.36 -18.66
CA VAL A 51 2.27 4.42 -17.36
C VAL A 51 3.23 4.09 -16.21
N MET A 52 4.07 3.07 -16.35
CA MET A 52 5.10 2.74 -15.35
C MET A 52 6.11 3.87 -15.17
N SER A 53 6.49 4.54 -16.25
CA SER A 53 7.40 5.70 -16.19
C SER A 53 6.77 6.87 -15.45
N ILE A 54 5.52 7.22 -15.77
CA ILE A 54 4.77 8.28 -15.07
C ILE A 54 4.62 7.93 -13.58
N ALA A 55 4.20 6.71 -13.26
CA ALA A 55 4.04 6.27 -11.88
C ALA A 55 5.38 6.26 -11.12
N SER A 56 6.49 5.95 -11.78
CA SER A 56 7.84 6.03 -11.21
C SER A 56 8.26 7.47 -10.96
N MET A 57 7.96 8.40 -11.88
CA MET A 57 8.21 9.84 -11.68
C MET A 57 7.40 10.41 -10.52
N LEU A 58 6.17 9.96 -10.30
CA LEU A 58 5.38 10.39 -9.14
C LEU A 58 6.03 9.95 -7.82
N GLN A 59 6.67 8.78 -7.79
CA GLN A 59 7.35 8.30 -6.58
C GLN A 59 8.70 8.97 -6.30
N THR A 60 9.33 9.63 -7.27
CA THR A 60 10.57 10.37 -7.00
C THR A 60 10.32 11.65 -6.22
N ILE A 61 9.08 12.14 -6.20
CA ILE A 61 8.67 13.23 -5.32
C ILE A 61 8.86 12.76 -3.86
N PRO A 62 9.54 13.53 -2.99
CA PRO A 62 9.66 13.18 -1.58
C PRO A 62 8.29 13.10 -0.90
N ALA A 63 8.06 12.08 -0.05
CA ALA A 63 6.77 11.87 0.61
C ALA A 63 6.24 13.11 1.35
N MET A 64 7.13 13.80 2.09
CA MET A 64 6.78 15.05 2.75
C MET A 64 6.40 16.18 1.78
N ALA A 65 7.08 16.27 0.63
CA ALA A 65 6.80 17.29 -0.36
C ALA A 65 5.43 17.06 -1.03
N LEU A 66 5.09 15.80 -1.36
CA LEU A 66 3.77 15.48 -1.89
C LEU A 66 2.66 15.78 -0.87
N LEU A 67 2.87 15.42 0.41
CA LEU A 67 1.93 15.73 1.49
C LEU A 67 1.72 17.25 1.63
N ALA A 68 2.80 18.04 1.64
CA ALA A 68 2.70 19.50 1.69
C ALA A 68 1.99 20.08 0.45
N LEU A 69 2.24 19.50 -0.73
CA LEU A 69 1.60 19.90 -1.99
C LEU A 69 0.10 19.65 -1.99
N MET A 70 -0.43 18.73 -1.19
CA MET A 70 -1.89 18.54 -1.08
C MET A 70 -2.60 19.69 -0.39
N ILE A 71 -1.93 20.47 0.47
CA ILE A 71 -2.56 21.50 1.31
C ILE A 71 -3.25 22.59 0.49
N PRO A 72 -2.63 23.20 -0.53
CA PRO A 72 -3.29 24.25 -1.33
C PRO A 72 -4.54 23.78 -2.08
N PHE A 73 -4.65 22.48 -2.38
CA PHE A 73 -5.75 21.92 -3.18
C PHE A 73 -6.88 21.34 -2.32
N PHE A 74 -6.53 20.70 -1.20
CA PHE A 74 -7.46 19.91 -0.39
C PHE A 74 -7.52 20.34 1.08
N GLY A 75 -6.73 21.34 1.48
CA GLY A 75 -6.64 21.80 2.86
C GLY A 75 -5.80 20.88 3.75
N ILE A 76 -6.01 20.98 5.06
CA ILE A 76 -5.32 20.22 6.11
C ILE A 76 -6.23 19.09 6.57
N GLY A 77 -5.68 17.91 6.87
CA GLY A 77 -6.45 16.82 7.47
C GLY A 77 -6.20 15.44 6.86
N ALA A 78 -7.13 14.52 7.12
CA ALA A 78 -7.01 13.13 6.70
C ALA A 78 -7.20 12.96 5.17
N ILE A 79 -8.07 13.75 4.54
CA ILE A 79 -8.36 13.65 3.11
C ILE A 79 -7.10 13.88 2.23
N PRO A 80 -6.35 14.99 2.36
CA PRO A 80 -5.14 15.21 1.57
C PRO A 80 -4.09 14.10 1.81
N ALA A 81 -3.95 13.64 3.06
CA ALA A 81 -3.07 12.53 3.41
C ALA A 81 -3.49 11.25 2.70
N ILE A 82 -4.78 10.92 2.69
CA ILE A 82 -5.31 9.73 2.05
C ILE A 82 -4.98 9.73 0.56
N ILE A 83 -5.17 10.88 -0.11
CA ILE A 83 -4.90 11.05 -1.54
C ILE A 83 -3.41 10.89 -1.84
N ALA A 84 -2.52 11.51 -1.06
CA ALA A 84 -1.07 11.39 -1.25
C ALA A 84 -0.60 9.94 -1.05
N LEU A 85 -1.04 9.28 0.02
CA LEU A 85 -0.68 7.89 0.32
C LEU A 85 -1.26 6.92 -0.70
N PHE A 86 -2.47 7.20 -1.21
CA PHE A 86 -3.06 6.48 -2.34
C PHE A 86 -2.13 6.53 -3.56
N ILE A 87 -1.72 7.73 -4.00
CA ILE A 87 -0.82 7.91 -5.15
C ILE A 87 0.47 7.09 -4.97
N TYR A 88 1.06 7.14 -3.78
CA TYR A 88 2.27 6.41 -3.46
C TYR A 88 2.09 4.89 -3.50
N SER A 89 0.93 4.39 -3.06
CA SER A 89 0.61 2.96 -3.07
C SER A 89 0.41 2.38 -4.47
N LEU A 90 0.14 3.23 -5.48
CA LEU A 90 -0.20 2.79 -6.83
C LEU A 90 0.95 2.04 -7.49
N LEU A 91 2.16 2.60 -7.51
CA LEU A 91 3.23 2.05 -8.35
C LEU A 91 3.63 0.62 -7.95
N PRO A 92 3.84 0.25 -6.68
CA PRO A 92 4.25 -1.12 -6.36
C PRO A 92 3.14 -2.12 -6.64
N ILE A 93 1.88 -1.78 -6.36
CA ILE A 93 0.72 -2.63 -6.70
C ILE A 93 0.61 -2.78 -8.22
N LEU A 94 0.67 -1.67 -8.96
CA LEU A 94 0.57 -1.64 -10.41
C LEU A 94 1.69 -2.46 -11.06
N ARG A 95 2.94 -2.21 -10.63
CA ARG A 95 4.13 -2.89 -11.15
C ARG A 95 4.09 -4.38 -10.91
N ASN A 96 3.80 -4.80 -9.69
CA ASN A 96 3.72 -6.22 -9.37
C ASN A 96 2.50 -6.89 -10.01
N THR A 97 1.40 -6.17 -10.21
CA THR A 97 0.27 -6.72 -10.97
C THR A 97 0.62 -6.94 -12.42
N TYR A 98 1.26 -5.96 -13.07
CA TYR A 98 1.71 -6.09 -14.44
C TYR A 98 2.71 -7.24 -14.59
N LEU A 99 3.74 -7.30 -13.75
CA LEU A 99 4.76 -8.35 -13.79
C LEU A 99 4.15 -9.72 -13.50
N GLY A 100 3.35 -9.86 -12.44
CA GLY A 100 2.72 -11.13 -12.10
C GLY A 100 1.83 -11.69 -13.21
N MET A 101 1.13 -10.82 -13.94
CA MET A 101 0.31 -11.21 -15.08
C MET A 101 1.14 -11.54 -16.34
N GLU A 102 2.26 -10.82 -16.57
CA GLU A 102 3.16 -11.07 -17.69
C GLU A 102 4.02 -12.34 -17.49
N ASP A 103 4.33 -12.68 -16.24
CA ASP A 103 5.12 -13.85 -15.86
C ASP A 103 4.33 -15.18 -15.88
N VAL A 104 3.02 -15.13 -16.17
CA VAL A 104 2.19 -16.34 -16.32
C VAL A 104 2.68 -17.16 -17.51
N ASP A 105 2.93 -18.46 -17.29
CA ASP A 105 3.40 -19.38 -18.33
C ASP A 105 2.49 -19.34 -19.58
N PRO A 106 3.02 -18.98 -20.77
CA PRO A 106 2.26 -18.98 -22.01
C PRO A 106 1.59 -20.33 -22.32
N ALA A 107 2.15 -21.45 -21.88
CA ALA A 107 1.56 -22.78 -22.05
C ALA A 107 0.23 -22.92 -21.30
N LEU A 108 0.08 -22.31 -20.12
CA LEU A 108 -1.20 -22.28 -19.39
C LEU A 108 -2.24 -21.43 -20.12
N ILE A 109 -1.81 -20.34 -20.74
CA ILE A 109 -2.67 -19.45 -21.53
C ILE A 109 -3.13 -20.17 -22.81
N ASP A 110 -2.25 -20.88 -23.50
CA ASP A 110 -2.60 -21.65 -24.69
C ASP A 110 -3.46 -22.87 -24.38
N ALA A 111 -3.24 -23.54 -23.24
CA ALA A 111 -4.12 -24.57 -22.73
C ALA A 111 -5.53 -24.02 -22.44
N ALA A 112 -5.63 -22.84 -21.83
CA ALA A 112 -6.92 -22.17 -21.59
C ALA A 112 -7.67 -21.89 -22.90
N LYS A 113 -6.97 -21.40 -23.94
CA LYS A 113 -7.53 -21.22 -25.28
C LYS A 113 -7.97 -22.56 -25.90
N GLY A 114 -7.15 -23.61 -25.77
CA GLY A 114 -7.47 -24.96 -26.25
C GLY A 114 -8.71 -25.57 -25.60
N MET A 115 -9.02 -25.18 -24.36
CA MET A 115 -10.25 -25.52 -23.65
C MET A 115 -11.46 -24.64 -24.03
N GLY A 116 -11.31 -23.72 -24.98
CA GLY A 116 -12.39 -22.84 -25.45
C GLY A 116 -12.69 -21.66 -24.51
N MET A 117 -11.79 -21.31 -23.60
CA MET A 117 -11.98 -20.15 -22.72
C MET A 117 -11.88 -18.84 -23.50
N THR A 118 -12.77 -17.89 -23.17
CA THR A 118 -12.63 -16.50 -23.64
C THR A 118 -11.47 -15.80 -22.93
N SER A 119 -10.97 -14.70 -23.48
CA SER A 119 -9.89 -13.91 -22.87
C SER A 119 -10.21 -13.50 -21.42
N TRP A 120 -11.47 -13.14 -21.14
CA TRP A 120 -11.91 -12.81 -19.78
C TRP A 120 -11.93 -14.02 -18.85
N GLN A 121 -12.36 -15.17 -19.34
CA GLN A 121 -12.33 -16.42 -18.58
C GLN A 121 -10.88 -16.86 -18.28
N SER A 122 -9.97 -16.72 -19.24
CA SER A 122 -8.52 -16.95 -19.05
C SER A 122 -7.96 -16.05 -17.95
N ILE A 123 -8.25 -14.74 -17.99
CA ILE A 123 -7.78 -13.80 -16.97
C ILE A 123 -8.26 -14.23 -15.59
N VAL A 124 -9.56 -14.44 -15.39
CA VAL A 124 -10.11 -14.66 -14.05
C VAL A 124 -9.78 -16.05 -13.51
N LYS A 125 -9.73 -17.08 -14.36
CA LYS A 125 -9.59 -18.48 -13.93
C LYS A 125 -8.17 -19.04 -14.00
N VAL A 126 -7.28 -18.43 -14.77
CA VAL A 126 -5.92 -18.93 -15.01
C VAL A 126 -4.89 -17.87 -14.65
N GLU A 127 -4.88 -16.75 -15.36
CA GLU A 127 -3.81 -15.76 -15.23
C GLU A 127 -3.81 -15.09 -13.84
N LEU A 128 -4.96 -14.62 -13.36
CA LEU A 128 -5.06 -13.91 -12.08
C LEU A 128 -4.74 -14.79 -10.87
N PRO A 129 -5.22 -16.05 -10.77
CA PRO A 129 -4.77 -16.97 -9.73
C PRO A 129 -3.25 -17.23 -9.76
N MET A 130 -2.67 -17.39 -10.96
CA MET A 130 -1.22 -17.61 -11.10
C MET A 130 -0.40 -16.36 -10.75
N ALA A 131 -0.91 -15.18 -11.06
CA ALA A 131 -0.30 -13.88 -10.74
C ALA A 131 -0.52 -13.43 -9.28
N ALA A 132 -1.47 -14.04 -8.57
CA ALA A 132 -1.90 -13.62 -7.23
C ALA A 132 -0.76 -13.45 -6.21
N PRO A 133 0.25 -14.35 -6.13
CA PRO A 133 1.36 -14.18 -5.18
C PRO A 133 2.13 -12.88 -5.43
N VAL A 134 2.43 -12.58 -6.70
CA VAL A 134 3.17 -11.39 -7.09
C VAL A 134 2.33 -10.13 -6.83
N ILE A 135 1.05 -10.15 -7.21
CA ILE A 135 0.10 -9.06 -6.90
C ILE A 135 0.09 -8.78 -5.38
N MET A 136 -0.03 -9.83 -4.56
CA MET A 136 -0.04 -9.70 -3.11
C MET A 136 1.28 -9.19 -2.55
N ALA A 137 2.44 -9.58 -3.10
CA ALA A 137 3.73 -9.01 -2.74
C ALA A 137 3.77 -7.48 -2.99
N GLY A 138 3.18 -7.02 -4.10
CA GLY A 138 3.00 -5.59 -4.37
C GLY A 138 2.11 -4.88 -3.35
N ILE A 139 0.99 -5.50 -2.97
CA ILE A 139 0.07 -4.98 -1.94
C ILE A 139 0.76 -4.89 -0.58
N ARG A 140 1.53 -5.91 -0.19
CA ARG A 140 2.30 -5.94 1.06
C ARG A 140 3.34 -4.83 1.16
N LEU A 141 4.09 -4.64 0.07
CA LEU A 141 5.09 -3.59 -0.01
C LEU A 141 4.42 -2.22 0.10
N SER A 142 3.34 -1.99 -0.65
CA SER A 142 2.56 -0.75 -0.54
C SER A 142 1.95 -0.55 0.85
N ALA A 143 1.45 -1.60 1.51
CA ALA A 143 0.90 -1.50 2.86
C ALA A 143 1.96 -1.02 3.87
N THR A 144 3.16 -1.59 3.80
CA THR A 144 4.29 -1.21 4.65
C THR A 144 4.68 0.26 4.44
N TYR A 145 4.78 0.69 3.18
CA TYR A 145 5.08 2.08 2.84
C TYR A 145 4.00 3.05 3.29
N VAL A 146 2.73 2.72 3.06
CA VAL A 146 1.61 3.57 3.45
C VAL A 146 1.55 3.73 4.97
N ILE A 147 1.76 2.67 5.76
CA ILE A 147 1.80 2.76 7.23
C ILE A 147 2.97 3.63 7.69
N ALA A 148 4.14 3.49 7.07
CA ALA A 148 5.30 4.31 7.39
C ALA A 148 5.08 5.80 7.06
N TRP A 149 4.56 6.10 5.86
CA TRP A 149 4.33 7.47 5.42
C TRP A 149 3.10 8.12 6.07
N ALA A 150 2.12 7.34 6.53
CA ALA A 150 1.03 7.85 7.36
C ALA A 150 1.55 8.49 8.66
N ALA A 151 2.70 8.06 9.17
CA ALA A 151 3.35 8.72 10.30
C ALA A 151 3.85 10.12 9.95
N LEU A 152 4.16 10.42 8.68
CA LEU A 152 4.51 11.75 8.21
C LEU A 152 3.26 12.62 8.00
N ALA A 153 2.13 12.01 7.67
CA ALA A 153 0.88 12.71 7.38
C ALA A 153 0.30 13.48 8.59
N SER A 154 0.64 13.10 9.81
CA SER A 154 0.33 13.88 11.02
C SER A 154 0.83 15.33 10.92
N TYR A 155 1.94 15.56 10.22
CA TYR A 155 2.52 16.90 10.05
C TYR A 155 1.59 17.84 9.28
N ILE A 156 0.74 17.31 8.41
CA ILE A 156 -0.29 18.04 7.67
C ILE A 156 -1.68 17.91 8.32
N GLY A 157 -1.72 17.59 9.62
CA GLY A 157 -2.94 17.51 10.42
C GLY A 157 -3.81 16.28 10.16
N ALA A 158 -3.28 15.22 9.53
CA ALA A 158 -4.05 13.99 9.31
C ALA A 158 -4.39 13.25 10.61
N GLY A 159 -3.61 13.47 11.66
CA GLY A 159 -3.67 12.71 12.91
C GLY A 159 -2.90 11.40 12.80
N GLY A 160 -3.23 10.44 13.66
CA GLY A 160 -2.53 9.16 13.73
C GLY A 160 -1.37 9.15 14.73
N LEU A 161 -0.61 8.06 14.74
CA LEU A 161 0.49 7.84 15.68
C LEU A 161 1.67 8.80 15.46
N GLY A 162 1.77 9.36 14.26
CA GLY A 162 2.75 10.39 13.92
C GLY A 162 2.66 11.65 14.78
N ASP A 163 1.49 11.96 15.35
CA ASP A 163 1.31 13.10 16.26
C ASP A 163 2.24 12.99 17.48
N PHE A 164 2.40 11.78 18.04
CA PHE A 164 3.33 11.57 19.16
C PHE A 164 4.78 11.76 18.74
N ILE A 165 5.14 11.32 17.53
CA ILE A 165 6.49 11.43 16.98
C ILE A 165 6.85 12.91 16.82
N PHE A 166 6.05 13.69 16.10
CA PHE A 166 6.35 15.10 15.86
C PHE A 166 6.22 15.96 17.12
N ASN A 167 5.25 15.71 17.99
CA ASN A 167 5.20 16.40 19.28
C ASN A 167 6.42 16.07 20.14
N GLY A 168 6.87 14.82 20.13
CA GLY A 168 8.10 14.42 20.81
C GLY A 168 9.35 15.08 20.23
N LEU A 169 9.44 15.21 18.91
CA LEU A 169 10.53 15.95 18.24
C LEU A 169 10.52 17.44 18.62
N ASN A 170 9.37 18.09 18.55
CA ASN A 170 9.22 19.52 18.86
C ASN A 170 9.49 19.84 20.33
N LEU A 171 9.15 18.91 21.24
CA LEU A 171 9.32 19.08 22.68
C LEU A 171 10.62 18.44 23.21
N TYR A 172 11.47 17.88 22.34
CA TYR A 172 12.67 17.11 22.72
C TYR A 172 12.38 16.01 23.75
N ARG A 173 11.23 15.36 23.62
CA ARG A 173 10.72 14.33 24.53
C ARG A 173 10.81 12.95 23.92
N THR A 174 11.85 12.21 24.31
CA THR A 174 12.10 10.84 23.83
C THR A 174 10.96 9.89 24.14
N ASP A 175 10.23 10.10 25.23
CA ASP A 175 9.10 9.27 25.60
C ASP A 175 7.93 9.37 24.61
N LEU A 176 7.66 10.56 24.08
CA LEU A 176 6.65 10.76 23.03
C LEU A 176 7.14 10.19 21.68
N ILE A 177 8.41 10.39 21.34
CA ILE A 177 9.00 9.85 20.10
C ILE A 177 8.85 8.32 20.09
N LEU A 178 9.30 7.64 21.14
CA LEU A 178 9.18 6.18 21.26
C LEU A 178 7.71 5.74 21.35
N GLY A 179 6.89 6.51 22.06
CA GLY A 179 5.45 6.26 22.21
C GLY A 179 4.67 6.32 20.89
N GLY A 180 5.17 7.04 19.88
CA GLY A 180 4.62 7.02 18.52
C GLY A 180 5.30 5.99 17.61
N SER A 181 6.64 5.96 17.59
CA SER A 181 7.41 5.13 16.65
C SER A 181 7.27 3.63 16.91
N ILE A 182 7.30 3.18 18.17
CA ILE A 182 7.19 1.75 18.49
C ILE A 182 5.83 1.18 18.03
N PRO A 183 4.69 1.81 18.36
CA PRO A 183 3.39 1.35 17.84
C PRO A 183 3.29 1.36 16.32
N VAL A 184 3.85 2.35 15.62
CA VAL A 184 3.88 2.37 14.15
C VAL A 184 4.65 1.17 13.59
N ILE A 185 5.83 0.87 14.15
CA ILE A 185 6.65 -0.29 13.73
C ILE A 185 5.90 -1.59 13.98
N ILE A 186 5.33 -1.76 15.18
CA ILE A 186 4.55 -2.95 15.53
C ILE A 186 3.37 -3.11 14.57
N LEU A 187 2.64 -2.03 14.29
CA LEU A 187 1.52 -2.04 13.35
C LEU A 187 1.96 -2.47 11.95
N ALA A 188 3.06 -1.91 11.43
CA ALA A 188 3.58 -2.28 10.12
C ALA A 188 3.97 -3.76 10.04
N LEU A 189 4.65 -4.29 11.07
CA LEU A 189 5.03 -5.70 11.14
C LEU A 189 3.83 -6.63 11.23
N ILE A 190 2.82 -6.27 12.04
CA ILE A 190 1.57 -7.06 12.14
C ILE A 190 0.86 -7.07 10.80
N VAL A 191 0.73 -5.93 10.13
CA VAL A 191 0.03 -5.83 8.85
C VAL A 191 0.78 -6.60 7.75
N ASP A 192 2.11 -6.45 7.65
CA ASP A 192 2.89 -7.22 6.67
C ASP A 192 2.77 -8.74 6.91
N TRP A 193 2.85 -9.17 8.17
CA TRP A 193 2.68 -10.58 8.52
C TRP A 193 1.28 -11.12 8.20
N LEU A 194 0.23 -10.35 8.49
CA LEU A 194 -1.16 -10.73 8.16
C LEU A 194 -1.36 -10.83 6.65
N LEU A 195 -0.85 -9.87 5.88
CA LEU A 195 -0.94 -9.88 4.42
C LEU A 195 -0.07 -11.00 3.82
N GLY A 196 1.07 -11.34 4.42
CA GLY A 196 1.89 -12.50 4.03
C GLY A 196 1.17 -13.84 4.25
N LYS A 197 0.36 -13.95 5.31
CA LYS A 197 -0.52 -15.11 5.48
C LYS A 197 -1.60 -15.17 4.40
N LEU A 198 -2.18 -14.03 4.02
CA LEU A 198 -3.16 -13.97 2.94
C LEU A 198 -2.52 -14.34 1.59
N GLU A 199 -1.30 -13.87 1.33
CA GLU A 199 -0.49 -14.26 0.16
C GLU A 199 -0.33 -15.78 0.07
N ALA A 200 0.06 -16.43 1.17
CA ALA A 200 0.21 -17.89 1.21
C ALA A 200 -1.10 -18.65 0.93
N VAL A 201 -2.24 -18.08 1.34
CA VAL A 201 -3.57 -18.67 1.07
C VAL A 201 -3.99 -18.52 -0.38
N VAL A 202 -3.66 -17.39 -1.03
CA VAL A 202 -4.01 -17.16 -2.45
C VAL A 202 -3.02 -17.79 -3.42
N THR A 203 -1.85 -18.24 -2.94
CA THR A 203 -0.82 -18.86 -3.78
C THR A 203 -1.26 -20.24 -4.26
N PRO A 204 -1.30 -20.50 -5.59
CA PRO A 204 -1.64 -21.80 -6.13
C PRO A 204 -0.64 -22.89 -5.70
N ARG A 205 -1.14 -24.09 -5.38
CA ARG A 205 -0.32 -25.23 -4.91
C ARG A 205 0.69 -25.75 -5.95
N THR A 206 0.50 -25.43 -7.23
CA THR A 206 1.38 -25.85 -8.32
C THR A 206 2.71 -25.11 -8.38
N THR A 207 2.87 -24.00 -7.64
CA THR A 207 4.09 -23.17 -7.62
C THR A 207 5.07 -23.57 -6.50
N GLN A 208 4.74 -24.59 -5.70
CA GLN A 208 5.65 -25.17 -4.70
C GLN A 208 6.41 -26.34 -5.34
N ALA A 209 7.49 -26.03 -6.05
CA ALA A 209 8.49 -27.01 -6.51
C ALA A 209 9.83 -26.71 -5.83
#